data_AF-A0A3S8ZRK1-F1
#
_entry.id   AF-A0A3S8ZRK1-F1
#
_cell.length_a   1.000
_cell.length_b   1.000
_cell.length_c   1.000
_cell.angle_alpha   90.00
_cell.angle_beta   90.00
_cell.angle_gamma   90.00
#
_symmetry.space_group_name_H-M   'P 1'
#
loop_
_entity.id
_entity.type
_entity.pdbx_description
1 polymer ?
#
loop_
_entity_poly.entity_id
_entity_poly.type
_entity_poly.pdbx_seq_one_letter_code
_entity_poly.pdbx_strand_id
1 'polypeptide(L)' 'MKSWGVPNSSVKLSNGDTILQYSRTSYDEYHTYHCEKKFIIRKGIIKKFSYSGCGSPKVVLGRPFYPAATPVPGTDDL' A
#
# COMPACT_ATOMS: atom_id res chain seq x y z
N MET A 1 15.13 -10.52 -2.63
CA MET A 1 14.62 -9.31 -1.94
C MET A 1 13.54 -8.67 -2.79
N LYS A 2 12.28 -8.61 -2.31
CA LYS A 2 11.19 -7.91 -3.00
C LYS A 2 11.17 -6.45 -2.52
N SER A 3 11.92 -5.59 -3.21
CA SER A 3 11.85 -4.14 -3.04
C SER A 3 10.54 -3.65 -3.66
N TRP A 4 9.77 -2.85 -2.93
CA TRP A 4 8.55 -2.21 -3.44
C TRP A 4 8.88 -1.06 -4.43
N GLY A 5 10.17 -0.80 -4.68
CA GLY A 5 10.64 0.31 -5.50
C GLY A 5 10.64 1.63 -4.73
N VAL A 6 10.88 2.72 -5.45
CA VAL A 6 10.79 4.08 -4.91
C VAL A 6 9.32 4.52 -4.91
N PRO A 7 8.79 5.08 -3.79
CA PRO A 7 7.42 5.58 -3.76
C PRO A 7 7.25 6.80 -4.68
N ASN A 8 6.06 6.94 -5.26
CA ASN A 8 5.69 8.13 -6.02
C ASN A 8 5.66 9.38 -5.15
N SER A 9 5.30 9.25 -3.87
CA SER A 9 5.44 10.34 -2.90
C SER A 9 5.75 9.84 -1.49
N SER A 10 6.43 10.70 -0.74
CA SER A 10 6.77 10.49 0.66
C SER A 10 6.48 11.78 1.44
N VAL A 11 5.67 11.69 2.49
CA VAL A 11 5.29 12.84 3.32
C VAL A 11 5.52 12.53 4.78
N LYS A 12 6.27 13.38 5.48
CA LYS A 12 6.48 13.27 6.92
C LYS A 12 5.44 14.13 7.65
N LEU A 13 4.72 13.52 8.57
CA LEU A 13 3.72 14.18 9.41
C LEU A 13 4.38 14.77 10.66
N SER A 14 3.75 15.79 11.25
CA SER A 14 4.23 16.47 12.47
C SER A 14 4.32 15.53 13.68
N ASN A 15 3.53 14.44 13.71
CA ASN A 15 3.53 13.43 14.77
C ASN A 15 4.66 12.38 14.65
N GLY A 16 5.56 12.54 13.66
CA GLY A 16 6.68 11.65 13.40
C GLY A 16 6.36 10.43 12.52
N ASP A 17 5.11 10.27 12.08
CA ASP A 17 4.74 9.23 11.11
C ASP A 17 5.13 9.68 9.69
N THR A 18 5.39 8.74 8.79
CA THR A 18 5.74 8.96 7.39
C THR A 18 4.75 8.22 6.51
N ILE A 19 4.12 8.93 5.57
CA ILE A 19 3.25 8.34 4.56
C ILE A 19 4.09 8.06 3.31
N LEU A 20 4.14 6.81 2.87
CA LEU A 20 4.64 6.43 1.54
C LEU A 20 3.47 6.11 0.64
N GLN A 21 3.43 6.69 -0.55
CA GLN A 21 2.40 6.44 -1.54
C GLN A 21 3.01 5.86 -2.81
N TYR A 22 2.39 4.81 -3.31
CA TYR A 22 2.68 4.21 -4.61
C TYR A 22 1.42 4.27 -5.45
N SER A 23 1.49 4.90 -6.61
CA SER A 23 0.42 4.96 -7.59
C SER A 23 0.85 4.29 -8.88
N ARG A 24 -0.08 3.55 -9.48
CA ARG A 24 0.09 2.95 -10.80
C ARG A 24 -1.21 3.10 -11.56
N THR A 25 -1.11 3.44 -12.84
CA THR A 25 -2.25 3.32 -13.75
C THR A 25 -2.15 1.98 -14.47
N SER A 26 -3.26 1.24 -14.49
CA SER A 26 -3.42 0.01 -15.27
C SER A 26 -4.51 0.23 -16.30
N TYR A 27 -4.43 -0.47 -17.42
CA TYR A 27 -5.36 -0.34 -18.54
C TYR A 27 -5.85 -1.73 -18.94
N ASP A 28 -7.13 -1.85 -19.28
CA ASP A 28 -7.64 -2.93 -20.12
C ASP A 28 -8.20 -2.34 -21.42
N GLU A 29 -8.80 -3.18 -22.27
CA GLU A 29 -9.34 -2.76 -23.58
C GLU A 29 -10.47 -1.72 -23.48
N TYR A 30 -11.09 -1.54 -22.31
CA TYR A 30 -12.28 -0.73 -22.11
C TYR A 30 -12.17 0.31 -20.97
N HIS A 31 -11.21 0.17 -20.06
CA HIS A 31 -11.13 0.95 -18.83
C HIS A 31 -9.69 1.32 -18.44
N THR A 32 -9.57 2.48 -17.79
CA THR A 32 -8.37 2.91 -17.09
C THR A 32 -8.59 2.79 -15.58
N TYR A 33 -7.68 2.11 -14.89
CA TYR A 33 -7.69 1.91 -13.45
C TYR A 33 -6.57 2.69 -12.80
N HIS A 34 -6.90 3.54 -11.84
CA HIS A 34 -5.92 4.24 -11.02
C HIS A 34 -5.75 3.54 -9.69
N CYS A 35 -4.57 2.98 -9.44
CA CYS A 35 -4.30 2.08 -8.34
C CYS A 35 -3.38 2.79 -7.35
N GLU A 36 -3.81 2.92 -6.11
CA GLU A 36 -3.05 3.64 -5.09
C GLU A 36 -2.82 2.76 -3.87
N LYS A 37 -1.58 2.69 -3.40
CA LYS A 37 -1.16 2.05 -2.16
C LYS A 37 -0.57 3.10 -1.25
N LYS A 38 -1.01 3.18 0.01
CA LYS A 38 -0.45 4.07 1.02
C LYS A 38 -0.02 3.28 2.24
N PHE A 39 1.14 3.64 2.79
CA PHE A 39 1.71 3.07 4.00
C PHE A 39 1.95 4.19 5.00
N ILE A 40 1.48 4.04 6.23
CA ILE A 40 1.87 4.90 7.35
C ILE A 40 2.96 4.16 8.11
N ILE A 41 4.14 4.77 8.19
CA ILE A 41 5.35 4.20 8.79
C ILE A 41 5.76 5.04 9.99
N ARG A 42 6.17 4.41 11.09
CA ARG A 42 6.78 5.10 12.22
C ARG A 42 8.01 4.31 12.65
N LYS A 43 9.17 4.99 12.73
CA LYS A 43 10.44 4.35 13.11
C LYS A 43 10.77 3.10 12.26
N GLY A 44 10.44 3.13 10.97
CA GLY A 44 10.68 2.00 10.06
C GLY A 44 9.63 0.88 10.08
N ILE A 45 8.63 0.95 10.95
CA ILE A 45 7.57 -0.07 11.08
C ILE A 45 6.28 0.44 10.41
N ILE A 46 5.62 -0.42 9.63
CA ILE A 46 4.33 -0.09 9.01
C ILE A 46 3.22 -0.17 10.06
N LYS A 47 2.61 0.97 10.38
CA LYS A 47 1.46 1.06 11.29
C LYS A 47 0.12 0.82 10.59
N LYS A 48 0.00 1.26 9.32
CA LYS A 48 -1.25 1.18 8.56
C LYS A 48 -0.95 1.06 7.08
N PHE A 49 -1.81 0.32 6.39
CA PHE A 49 -1.81 0.17 4.95
C PHE A 49 -3.20 0.47 4.39
N SER A 50 -3.28 1.09 3.22
CA SER A 50 -4.51 1.20 2.44
C SER A 50 -4.25 1.00 0.96
N TYR A 51 -5.25 0.47 0.26
CA TYR A 51 -5.23 0.24 -1.18
C TYR A 51 -6.55 0.68 -1.82
N SER A 52 -6.49 1.30 -3.00
CA SER A 52 -7.69 1.75 -3.73
C SER A 52 -7.52 1.70 -5.26
N GLY A 53 -8.65 1.62 -5.97
CA GLY A 53 -8.86 2.02 -7.36
C GLY A 53 -8.47 1.05 -8.49
N CYS A 54 -7.50 0.14 -8.29
CA CYS A 54 -7.42 -1.09 -9.10
C CYS A 54 -8.45 -2.06 -8.57
N GLY A 55 -9.50 -2.38 -9.35
CA GLY A 55 -10.56 -3.38 -9.05
C GLY A 55 -10.51 -3.85 -7.60
N SER A 56 -10.91 -2.97 -6.68
CA SER A 56 -10.64 -3.12 -5.25
C SER A 56 -11.03 -4.55 -4.89
N PRO A 57 -10.12 -5.40 -4.37
CA PRO A 57 -10.54 -6.73 -3.94
C PRO A 57 -11.68 -6.48 -2.96
N LYS A 58 -12.87 -7.01 -3.28
CA LYS A 58 -14.05 -6.87 -2.42
C LYS A 58 -13.56 -7.13 -1.01
N VAL A 59 -13.60 -6.09 -0.17
CA VAL A 59 -13.20 -6.21 1.22
C VAL A 59 -14.10 -7.30 1.78
N VAL A 60 -13.56 -8.50 1.95
CA VAL A 60 -14.23 -9.53 2.73
C VAL A 60 -14.17 -8.96 4.14
N LEU A 61 -15.32 -8.39 4.52
CA LEU A 61 -15.58 -7.65 5.74
C LEU A 61 -14.67 -8.13 6.89
N GLY A 62 -13.71 -7.28 7.26
CA GLY A 62 -12.97 -7.43 8.52
C GLY A 62 -11.54 -8.00 8.48
N ARG A 63 -10.96 -8.35 7.32
CA ARG A 63 -9.52 -8.72 7.27
C ARG A 63 -8.75 -7.91 6.21
N PRO A 64 -7.59 -7.31 6.56
CA PRO A 64 -6.70 -6.76 5.54
C PRO A 64 -6.25 -7.91 4.63
N PHE A 65 -6.65 -7.86 3.36
CA PHE A 65 -6.21 -8.86 2.38
C PHE A 65 -4.72 -8.63 2.10
N TYR A 66 -3.87 -9.44 2.71
CA TYR A 66 -2.51 -9.64 2.23
C TYR A 66 -2.62 -10.66 1.08
N PRO A 67 -2.34 -10.29 -0.18
CA PRO A 67 -2.07 -11.31 -1.17
C PRO A 67 -0.84 -12.05 -0.67
N ALA A 68 -0.98 -13.34 -0.33
CA ALA A 68 0.09 -14.20 0.19
C ALA A 68 1.39 -14.15 -0.65
N ALA A 69 1.33 -13.65 -1.89
CA ALA A 69 2.46 -13.47 -2.79
C ALA A 69 3.30 -12.19 -2.57
N THR A 70 2.86 -11.21 -1.76
CA THR A 70 3.60 -9.96 -1.54
C THR A 70 3.84 -9.72 -0.05
N PRO A 71 5.00 -10.15 0.50
CA PRO A 71 5.34 -9.83 1.87
C PRO A 71 5.42 -8.31 2.02
N VAL A 72 4.69 -7.78 3.02
CA VAL A 72 4.80 -6.39 3.47
C VAL A 72 6.02 -6.33 4.39
N PRO A 73 7.12 -5.66 4.01
CA PRO A 73 8.31 -5.64 4.85
C PRO A 73 8.01 -4.87 6.15
N GLY A 74 8.23 -5.51 7.30
CA GLY A 74 8.10 -4.85 8.61
C GLY A 74 6.70 -4.81 9.21
N THR A 75 5.79 -5.72 8.82
CA THR A 75 4.76 -6.16 9.75
C THR A 75 5.43 -7.14 10.70
N ASP A 76 5.56 -6.76 11.98
CA ASP A 76 5.91 -7.73 13.03
C ASP A 76 4.83 -8.81 13.01
N ASP A 77 5.19 -10.01 12.54
CA ASP A 77 4.39 -11.21 12.77
C ASP A 77 4.46 -11.49 14.29
N LEU A 78 3.45 -11.03 15.02
CA LEU A 78 3.08 -11.51 16.35
C LEU A 78 1.90 -12.47 16.22
#